data_AF-A0A956DWV0-F1
#
_entry.id   AF-A0A956DWV0-F1
#
_cell.length_a   1.000
_cell.length_b   1.000
_cell.length_c   1.000
_cell.angle_alpha   90.00
_cell.angle_beta   90.00
_cell.angle_gamma   90.00
#
_symmetry.space_group_name_H-M   'P 1'
#
loop_
_entity.id
_entity.type
_entity.pdbx_description
1 polymer ?
#
loop_
_entity_poly.entity_id
_entity_poly.type
_entity_poly.pdbx_seq_one_letter_code
_entity_poly.pdbx_strand_id
1 'polypeptide(L)'
;MTRLALGLAALAAILVQAPDAQACFDGFSVASDQVTATIWTDGEFDLQEARTMARWTTRLDALLPEGATLHMENVFDVRLCGVGDECQLLEVMGGDEQVPSLELVMARTFGLAAKASGATPRETARARSRQAVLYEVQIGSFASAALADTMVASINEKAQLGQLPWEQHSFYSAGGYPALHDPVARHTAEVNGHTMHRVIAGVFLDADEARAHRARLAEAGFASAIHVEKL
;
A
#
# COMPACT_ATOMS: atom_id res chain seq x y z
N MET A 1 -42.02 53.55 -6.71
CA MET A 1 -41.73 52.81 -7.95
C MET A 1 -40.24 52.48 -7.94
N THR A 2 -39.87 51.27 -7.47
CA THR A 2 -39.32 50.16 -8.30
C THR A 2 -37.91 50.47 -8.84
N ARG A 3 -36.85 50.10 -8.11
CA ARG A 3 -36.00 48.88 -8.21
C ARG A 3 -34.90 48.96 -9.29
N LEU A 4 -33.74 48.38 -8.93
CA LEU A 4 -32.61 47.88 -9.75
C LEU A 4 -31.45 48.85 -10.04
N ALA A 5 -30.37 48.66 -9.28
CA ALA A 5 -28.99 48.61 -9.79
C ALA A 5 -28.05 48.02 -8.72
N LEU A 6 -28.30 46.77 -8.31
CA LEU A 6 -27.27 45.92 -7.69
C LEU A 6 -26.64 45.14 -8.84
N GLY A 7 -25.47 45.55 -9.28
CA GLY A 7 -24.74 44.89 -10.35
C GLY A 7 -23.26 45.23 -10.26
N LEU A 8 -22.43 44.20 -10.36
CA LEU A 8 -20.96 44.21 -10.26
C LEU A 8 -20.37 44.24 -8.84
N ALA A 9 -20.81 43.31 -8.00
CA ALA A 9 -19.85 42.51 -7.23
C ALA A 9 -19.48 41.30 -8.09
N ALA A 10 -18.81 41.56 -9.22
CA ALA A 10 -18.17 40.51 -9.99
C ALA A 10 -16.90 40.15 -9.20
N LEU A 11 -17.06 39.09 -8.39
CA LEU A 11 -16.01 38.19 -7.94
C LEU A 11 -14.80 38.32 -8.87
N ALA A 12 -13.79 39.07 -8.43
CA ALA A 12 -12.44 38.87 -8.91
C ALA A 12 -12.12 37.44 -8.45
N ALA A 13 -12.38 36.49 -9.35
CA ALA A 13 -11.96 35.12 -9.24
C ALA A 13 -10.46 35.18 -9.01
N ILE A 14 -10.07 35.07 -7.75
CA ILE A 14 -8.72 34.75 -7.37
C ILE A 14 -8.54 33.34 -7.92
N LEU A 15 -8.02 33.26 -9.14
CA LEU A 15 -7.31 32.11 -9.66
C LEU A 15 -6.07 31.93 -8.77
N VAL A 16 -6.28 31.53 -7.52
CA VAL A 16 -5.29 30.71 -6.85
C VAL A 16 -5.34 29.43 -7.67
N GLN A 17 -4.40 29.28 -8.59
CA GLN A 17 -3.97 27.94 -8.95
C GLN A 17 -3.69 27.29 -7.60
N ALA A 18 -4.58 26.40 -7.15
CA ALA A 18 -4.24 25.51 -6.07
C ALA A 18 -2.89 24.93 -6.47
N PRO A 19 -1.84 25.04 -5.62
CA PRO A 19 -0.59 24.37 -5.93
C PRO A 19 -0.96 22.93 -6.29
N ASP A 20 -0.39 22.37 -7.36
CA ASP A 20 -0.53 20.95 -7.65
C ASP A 20 -0.28 20.23 -6.32
N ALA A 21 -1.34 19.68 -5.73
CA ALA A 21 -1.21 18.92 -4.51
C ALA A 21 -0.47 17.66 -4.95
N GLN A 22 0.86 17.72 -4.91
CA GLN A 22 1.69 16.55 -5.01
C GLN A 22 1.35 15.76 -3.76
N ALA A 23 0.50 14.75 -3.93
CA ALA A 23 0.23 13.79 -2.89
C ALA A 23 1.55 13.11 -2.56
N CYS A 24 2.14 13.48 -1.43
CA CYS A 24 3.27 12.74 -0.89
C CYS A 24 2.73 11.41 -0.43
N PHE A 25 3.18 10.39 -1.12
CA PHE A 25 2.94 9.01 -0.77
C PHE A 25 3.90 8.65 0.36
N ASP A 26 3.38 8.20 1.49
CA ASP A 26 4.19 7.98 2.69
C ASP A 26 4.46 6.48 2.92
N GLY A 27 4.47 5.69 1.85
CA GLY A 27 5.01 4.33 1.87
C GLY A 27 4.02 3.17 1.99
N PHE A 28 4.59 1.98 2.13
CA PHE A 28 3.92 0.69 2.18
C PHE A 28 3.83 0.25 3.64
N SER A 29 2.67 -0.22 4.10
CA SER A 29 2.59 -0.99 5.34
C SER A 29 1.96 -2.34 5.10
N VAL A 30 2.59 -3.40 5.59
CA VAL A 30 2.06 -4.76 5.53
C VAL A 30 2.27 -5.42 6.87
N ALA A 31 1.22 -6.10 7.35
CA ALA A 31 1.26 -6.91 8.55
C ALA A 31 0.84 -8.34 8.21
N SER A 32 1.42 -9.31 8.90
CA SER A 32 0.96 -10.68 9.06
C SER A 32 1.13 -11.06 10.53
N ASP A 33 0.85 -12.30 10.89
CA ASP A 33 0.97 -12.77 12.28
C ASP A 33 2.37 -12.53 12.87
N GLN A 34 3.42 -12.75 12.07
CA GLN A 34 4.81 -12.65 12.54
C GLN A 34 5.60 -11.51 11.89
N VAL A 35 5.06 -10.83 10.88
CA VAL A 35 5.82 -9.80 10.14
C VAL A 35 5.05 -8.49 10.15
N THR A 36 5.70 -7.41 10.55
CA THR A 36 5.21 -6.04 10.33
C THR A 36 6.26 -5.30 9.55
N ALA A 37 5.91 -4.74 8.40
CA ALA A 37 6.84 -3.96 7.58
C ALA A 37 6.19 -2.68 7.09
N THR A 38 6.78 -1.56 7.48
CA THR A 38 6.44 -0.22 7.03
C THR A 38 7.64 0.37 6.30
N ILE A 39 7.52 0.64 5.00
CA ILE A 39 8.60 1.18 4.17
C ILE A 39 8.14 2.50 3.57
N TRP A 40 8.78 3.59 3.97
CA TRP A 40 8.55 4.92 3.43
C TRP A 40 9.19 5.06 2.04
N THR A 41 8.43 5.50 1.05
CA THR A 41 8.90 5.68 -0.33
C THR A 41 8.42 7.03 -0.86
N ASP A 42 9.34 7.87 -1.31
CA ASP A 42 8.99 9.12 -1.99
C ASP A 42 8.54 8.80 -3.43
N GLY A 43 7.28 8.42 -3.65
CA GLY A 43 6.83 8.06 -5.01
C GLY A 43 5.37 7.66 -5.15
N GLU A 44 4.83 7.77 -6.37
CA GLU A 44 3.46 7.33 -6.67
C GLU A 44 3.24 5.84 -6.35
N PHE A 45 1.98 5.45 -6.15
CA PHE A 45 1.61 4.06 -5.99
C PHE A 45 2.16 3.16 -7.09
N ASP A 46 2.92 2.14 -6.69
CA ASP A 46 3.30 1.02 -7.55
C ASP A 46 2.72 -0.31 -7.06
N LEU A 47 1.83 -0.88 -7.90
CA LEU A 47 1.26 -2.21 -7.66
C LEU A 47 2.34 -3.30 -7.68
N GLN A 48 3.43 -3.11 -8.42
CA GLN A 48 4.54 -4.07 -8.45
C GLN A 48 5.30 -4.11 -7.12
N GLU A 49 5.44 -2.98 -6.44
CA GLU A 49 5.99 -2.91 -5.10
C GLU A 49 5.07 -3.59 -4.08
N ALA A 50 3.75 -3.35 -4.18
CA ALA A 50 2.76 -4.05 -3.35
C ALA A 50 2.81 -5.58 -3.53
N ARG A 51 2.91 -6.07 -4.78
CA ARG A 51 3.11 -7.51 -5.08
C ARG A 51 4.41 -8.04 -4.50
N THR A 52 5.47 -7.24 -4.54
CA THR A 52 6.78 -7.60 -3.99
C THR A 52 6.72 -7.75 -2.47
N MET A 53 6.11 -6.78 -1.78
CA MET A 53 5.86 -6.86 -0.34
C MET A 53 5.02 -8.08 0.01
N ALA A 54 3.89 -8.27 -0.66
CA ALA A 54 3.00 -9.41 -0.43
C ALA A 54 3.71 -10.77 -0.52
N ARG A 55 4.48 -10.95 -1.60
CA ARG A 55 5.27 -12.16 -1.84
C ARG A 55 6.29 -12.39 -0.73
N TRP A 56 7.06 -11.37 -0.37
CA TRP A 56 8.14 -11.53 0.61
C TRP A 56 7.65 -11.63 2.04
N THR A 57 6.62 -10.88 2.43
CA THR A 57 5.99 -11.00 3.75
C THR A 57 5.44 -12.41 3.97
N THR A 58 4.73 -12.97 2.99
CA THR A 58 4.22 -14.36 3.07
C THR A 58 5.36 -15.38 3.24
N ARG A 59 6.49 -15.15 2.56
CA ARG A 59 7.67 -16.03 2.66
C ARG A 59 8.37 -15.88 4.00
N LEU A 60 8.52 -14.65 4.50
CA LEU A 60 9.11 -14.35 5.81
C LEU A 60 8.26 -14.95 6.92
N ASP A 61 6.95 -14.75 6.89
CA ASP A 61 6.01 -15.32 7.86
C ASP A 61 6.12 -16.86 7.91
N ALA A 62 6.24 -17.51 6.76
CA ALA A 62 6.43 -18.97 6.69
C ALA A 62 7.84 -19.45 7.06
N LEU A 63 8.82 -18.56 7.14
CA LEU A 63 10.21 -18.85 7.50
C LEU A 63 10.42 -18.77 9.02
N LEU A 64 9.77 -17.81 9.67
CA LEU A 64 9.97 -17.52 11.09
C LEU A 64 9.41 -18.65 11.97
N PRO A 65 10.14 -19.04 13.04
CA PRO A 65 9.64 -19.99 14.02
C PRO A 65 8.54 -19.35 14.87
N GLU A 66 7.65 -20.17 15.42
CA GLU A 66 6.55 -19.70 16.27
C GLU A 66 7.06 -18.80 17.41
N GLY A 67 6.40 -17.65 17.59
CA GLY A 67 6.76 -16.65 18.60
C GLY A 67 7.86 -15.68 18.17
N ALA A 68 8.50 -15.89 17.01
CA ALA A 68 9.38 -14.89 16.43
C ALA A 68 8.60 -13.82 15.69
N THR A 69 9.10 -12.58 15.73
CA THR A 69 8.52 -11.46 14.98
C THR A 69 9.59 -10.71 14.22
N LEU A 70 9.27 -10.29 13.01
CA LEU A 70 10.10 -9.41 12.20
C LEU A 70 9.42 -8.06 12.05
N HIS A 71 10.09 -7.01 12.51
CA HIS A 71 9.64 -5.63 12.40
C HIS A 71 10.56 -4.90 11.43
N MET A 72 10.00 -4.31 10.39
CA MET A 72 10.71 -3.44 9.45
C MET A 72 10.09 -2.04 9.57
N GLU A 73 10.83 -1.12 10.14
CA GLU A 73 10.47 0.30 10.18
C GLU A 73 11.47 1.00 9.27
N ASN A 74 11.15 1.15 7.99
CA ASN A 74 12.05 1.48 6.88
C ASN A 74 13.05 0.36 6.48
N VAL A 75 13.84 0.61 5.43
CA VAL A 75 14.81 -0.36 4.88
C VAL A 75 16.10 -0.50 5.72
N PHE A 76 16.30 0.39 6.68
CA PHE A 76 17.48 0.47 7.55
C PHE A 76 17.22 -0.08 8.96
N ASP A 77 15.97 -0.07 9.45
CA ASP A 77 15.62 -0.66 10.75
C ASP A 77 14.79 -1.93 10.56
N VAL A 78 15.49 -3.06 10.49
CA VAL A 78 14.88 -4.38 10.39
C VAL A 78 15.27 -5.21 11.61
N ARG A 79 14.32 -5.54 12.46
CA ARG A 79 14.56 -6.25 13.74
C ARG A 79 13.86 -7.58 13.76
N LEU A 80 14.59 -8.60 14.17
CA LEU A 80 14.07 -9.94 14.46
C LEU A 80 14.05 -10.18 15.96
N CYS A 81 12.88 -10.44 16.52
CA CYS A 81 12.66 -10.72 17.93
C CYS A 81 12.18 -12.18 18.12
N GLY A 82 12.30 -12.72 19.34
CA GLY A 82 11.74 -14.02 19.73
C GLY A 82 12.55 -15.26 19.31
N VAL A 83 13.68 -15.09 18.63
CA VAL A 83 14.62 -16.18 18.25
C VAL A 83 15.75 -16.38 19.29
N GLY A 84 15.88 -15.46 20.24
CA GLY A 84 16.84 -15.50 21.35
C GLY A 84 16.41 -14.55 22.46
N ASP A 85 17.32 -14.22 23.36
CA ASP A 85 17.01 -13.41 24.55
C ASP A 85 16.78 -11.92 24.25
N GLU A 86 17.28 -11.42 23.11
CA GLU A 86 17.17 -10.03 22.68
C GLU A 86 16.70 -9.91 21.22
N CYS A 87 16.09 -8.77 20.89
CA CYS A 87 15.79 -8.41 19.50
C CYS A 87 17.07 -8.08 18.74
N GLN A 88 17.31 -8.76 17.63
CA GLN A 88 18.48 -8.57 16.78
C GLN A 88 18.17 -7.59 15.64
N LEU A 89 19.00 -6.55 15.48
CA LEU A 89 19.03 -5.73 14.27
C LEU A 89 19.66 -6.52 13.12
N LEU A 90 18.96 -6.61 12.00
CA LEU A 90 19.43 -7.19 10.75
C LEU A 90 19.95 -6.07 9.85
N GLU A 91 21.27 -6.02 9.65
CA GLU A 91 21.90 -5.07 8.74
C GLU A 91 21.60 -5.44 7.28
N VAL A 92 20.46 -4.96 6.76
CA VAL A 92 20.01 -5.23 5.38
C VAL A 92 20.80 -4.41 4.34
N MET A 93 21.28 -3.24 4.75
CA MET A 93 22.07 -2.32 3.95
C MET A 93 23.41 -2.00 4.62
N GLY A 94 24.46 -1.85 3.81
CA GLY A 94 25.72 -1.25 4.27
C GLY A 94 25.60 0.27 4.37
N GLY A 95 26.35 0.90 5.29
CA GLY A 95 26.23 2.33 5.62
C GLY A 95 26.43 3.32 4.46
N ASP A 96 27.08 2.91 3.37
CA ASP A 96 27.35 3.74 2.18
C ASP A 96 26.64 3.23 0.90
N GLU A 97 25.74 2.24 1.01
CA GLU A 97 25.02 1.73 -0.16
C GLU A 97 23.88 2.66 -0.58
N GLN A 98 23.77 2.96 -1.88
CA GLN A 98 22.50 3.47 -2.43
C GLN A 98 21.38 2.48 -2.11
N VAL A 99 20.21 2.99 -1.74
CA VAL A 99 19.03 2.16 -1.45
C VAL A 99 18.77 1.24 -2.65
N PRO A 100 18.94 -0.08 -2.50
CA PRO A 100 18.72 -1.01 -3.59
C PRO A 100 17.22 -1.15 -3.89
N SER A 101 16.88 -1.79 -5.01
CA SER A 101 15.47 -2.07 -5.32
C SER A 101 14.79 -2.82 -4.17
N LEU A 102 13.49 -2.58 -3.98
CA LEU A 102 12.69 -3.23 -2.94
C LEU A 102 12.81 -4.76 -2.99
N GLU A 103 12.83 -5.36 -4.18
CA GLU A 103 13.04 -6.81 -4.35
C GLU A 103 14.36 -7.28 -3.72
N LEU A 104 15.46 -6.52 -3.89
CA LEU A 104 16.75 -6.88 -3.33
C LEU A 104 16.78 -6.66 -1.81
N VAL A 105 16.18 -5.59 -1.30
CA VAL A 105 16.01 -5.35 0.15
C VAL A 105 15.28 -6.52 0.79
N MET A 106 14.14 -6.93 0.24
CA MET A 106 13.34 -8.02 0.78
C MET A 106 14.04 -9.38 0.66
N ALA A 107 14.74 -9.63 -0.45
CA ALA A 107 15.52 -10.85 -0.63
C ALA A 107 16.68 -10.97 0.38
N ARG A 108 17.38 -9.87 0.65
CA ARG A 108 18.44 -9.79 1.67
C ARG A 108 17.86 -9.99 3.06
N THR A 109 16.76 -9.31 3.38
CA THR A 109 16.02 -9.46 4.64
C THR A 109 15.66 -10.92 4.89
N PHE A 110 15.11 -11.61 3.89
CA PHE A 110 14.79 -13.04 3.98
C PHE A 110 16.02 -13.90 4.25
N GLY A 111 17.14 -13.65 3.57
CA GLY A 111 18.39 -14.38 3.81
C GLY A 111 18.95 -14.17 5.21
N LEU A 112 18.90 -12.94 5.71
CA LEU A 112 19.35 -12.58 7.06
C LEU A 112 18.44 -13.18 8.13
N ALA A 113 17.13 -13.09 7.96
CA ALA A 113 16.15 -13.71 8.85
C ALA A 113 16.32 -15.24 8.88
N ALA A 114 16.56 -15.90 7.74
CA ALA A 114 16.80 -17.34 7.68
C ALA A 114 18.05 -17.74 8.46
N LYS A 115 19.15 -16.97 8.30
CA LYS A 115 20.39 -17.21 9.04
C LYS A 115 20.22 -16.99 10.54
N ALA A 116 19.58 -15.88 10.92
CA ALA A 116 19.38 -15.52 12.32
C ALA A 116 18.45 -16.48 13.06
N SER A 117 17.38 -16.94 12.39
CA SER A 117 16.45 -17.97 12.90
C SER A 117 17.01 -19.39 12.94
N GLY A 118 18.23 -19.61 12.41
CA GLY A 118 18.80 -20.95 12.31
C GLY A 118 18.02 -21.86 11.34
N ALA A 119 17.25 -21.29 10.41
CA ALA A 119 16.45 -22.05 9.46
C ALA A 119 17.33 -22.97 8.59
N THR A 120 16.91 -24.22 8.46
CA THR A 120 17.60 -25.20 7.62
C THR A 120 17.44 -24.85 6.13
N PRO A 121 18.29 -25.40 5.24
CA PRO A 121 18.11 -25.25 3.80
C PRO A 121 16.74 -25.71 3.30
N ARG A 122 16.16 -26.74 3.94
CA ARG A 122 14.82 -27.27 3.61
C ARG A 122 13.72 -26.30 4.00
N GLU A 123 13.78 -25.72 5.20
CA GLU A 123 12.81 -24.71 5.65
C GLU A 123 12.90 -23.46 4.81
N THR A 124 14.12 -22.98 4.54
CA THR A 124 14.37 -21.83 3.66
C THR A 124 13.77 -22.06 2.27
N ALA A 125 13.97 -23.22 1.67
CA ALA A 125 13.40 -23.56 0.36
C ALA A 125 11.87 -23.64 0.39
N ARG A 126 11.29 -24.25 1.44
CA ARG A 126 9.84 -24.34 1.62
C ARG A 126 9.18 -22.98 1.81
N ALA A 127 9.79 -22.12 2.63
CA ALA A 127 9.33 -20.76 2.86
C ALA A 127 9.39 -19.95 1.56
N ARG A 128 10.50 -20.02 0.83
CA ARG A 128 10.67 -19.36 -0.48
C ARG A 128 9.67 -19.80 -1.55
N SER A 129 9.21 -21.06 -1.50
CA SER A 129 8.20 -21.56 -2.44
C SER A 129 6.76 -21.17 -2.08
N ARG A 130 6.54 -20.46 -0.97
CA ARG A 130 5.20 -19.97 -0.63
C ARG A 130 4.74 -18.93 -1.66
N GLN A 131 3.51 -19.14 -2.12
CA GLN A 131 2.79 -18.20 -2.95
C GLN A 131 1.97 -17.27 -2.06
N ALA A 132 1.96 -15.99 -2.41
CA ALA A 132 1.07 -15.02 -1.79
C ALA A 132 -0.25 -14.98 -2.55
N VAL A 133 -1.32 -14.60 -1.86
CA VAL A 133 -2.59 -14.23 -2.50
C VAL A 133 -2.82 -12.76 -2.19
N LEU A 134 -3.05 -11.99 -3.25
CA LEU A 134 -3.30 -10.57 -3.18
C LEU A 134 -4.77 -10.30 -3.49
N TYR A 135 -5.43 -9.53 -2.64
CA TYR A 135 -6.82 -9.11 -2.83
C TYR A 135 -6.84 -7.61 -3.12
N GLU A 136 -7.04 -7.24 -4.38
CA GLU A 136 -7.10 -5.83 -4.80
C GLU A 136 -8.55 -5.36 -4.82
N VAL A 137 -8.87 -4.32 -4.07
CA VAL A 137 -10.19 -3.68 -4.11
C VAL A 137 -10.16 -2.59 -5.17
N GLN A 138 -10.99 -2.71 -6.20
CA GLN A 138 -11.04 -1.80 -7.34
C GLN A 138 -12.40 -1.10 -7.43
N ILE A 139 -12.39 0.23 -7.60
CA ILE A 139 -13.60 1.05 -7.73
C ILE A 139 -13.97 1.28 -9.20
N GLY A 140 -12.98 1.29 -10.11
CA GLY A 140 -13.26 1.53 -11.53
C GLY A 140 -12.11 1.15 -12.46
N SER A 141 -12.42 1.08 -13.75
CA SER A 141 -11.46 0.91 -14.83
C SER A 141 -11.86 1.80 -16.00
N PHE A 142 -10.91 2.58 -16.50
CA PHE A 142 -11.15 3.65 -17.47
C PHE A 142 -10.19 3.52 -18.64
N ALA A 143 -10.65 3.80 -19.86
CA ALA A 143 -9.78 3.91 -21.02
C ALA A 143 -8.99 5.25 -21.05
N SER A 144 -9.36 6.21 -20.20
CA SER A 144 -8.73 7.53 -20.12
C SER A 144 -8.08 7.72 -18.76
N ALA A 145 -6.78 8.05 -18.77
CA ALA A 145 -6.03 8.41 -17.55
C ALA A 145 -6.71 9.58 -16.82
N ALA A 146 -7.09 10.64 -17.55
CA ALA A 146 -7.72 11.83 -16.97
C ALA A 146 -9.05 11.52 -16.24
N LEU A 147 -9.85 10.58 -16.73
CA LEU A 147 -11.07 10.15 -16.03
C LEU A 147 -10.75 9.36 -14.75
N ALA A 148 -9.73 8.50 -14.80
CA ALA A 148 -9.26 7.78 -13.62
C ALA A 148 -8.68 8.75 -12.58
N ASP A 149 -7.88 9.73 -12.99
CA ASP A 149 -7.30 10.76 -12.11
C ASP A 149 -8.38 11.64 -11.49
N THR A 150 -9.42 12.01 -12.25
CA THR A 150 -10.58 12.75 -11.71
C THR A 150 -11.30 11.95 -10.63
N MET A 151 -11.46 10.64 -10.84
CA MET A 151 -12.06 9.74 -9.85
C MET A 151 -11.19 9.64 -8.59
N VAL A 152 -9.87 9.45 -8.75
CA VAL A 152 -8.91 9.40 -7.64
C VAL A 152 -8.96 10.70 -6.83
N ALA A 153 -8.84 11.85 -7.48
CA ALA A 153 -8.86 13.15 -6.84
C ALA A 153 -10.18 13.39 -6.07
N SER A 154 -11.33 13.10 -6.68
CA SER A 154 -12.63 13.28 -6.03
C SER A 154 -12.79 12.41 -4.78
N ILE A 155 -12.25 11.20 -4.81
CA ILE A 155 -12.31 10.26 -3.69
C ILE A 155 -11.36 10.68 -2.57
N ASN A 156 -10.10 11.01 -2.90
CA ASN A 156 -9.10 11.44 -1.92
C ASN A 156 -9.50 12.77 -1.26
N GLU A 157 -10.08 13.72 -2.02
CA GLU A 157 -10.64 14.96 -1.45
C GLU A 157 -11.71 14.68 -0.39
N LYS A 158 -12.66 13.79 -0.68
CA LYS A 158 -13.70 13.39 0.31
C LYS A 158 -13.09 12.74 1.54
N ALA A 159 -12.05 11.93 1.37
CA ALA A 159 -11.33 11.31 2.48
C ALA A 159 -10.65 12.34 3.38
N GLN A 160 -9.92 13.28 2.79
CA GLN A 160 -9.21 14.34 3.50
C GLN A 160 -10.18 15.25 4.28
N LEU A 161 -11.38 15.45 3.75
CA LEU A 161 -12.46 16.18 4.43
C LEU A 161 -13.17 15.38 5.53
N GLY A 162 -12.73 14.13 5.81
CA GLY A 162 -13.37 13.24 6.80
C GLY A 162 -14.78 12.81 6.41
N GLN A 163 -15.14 12.91 5.13
CA GLN A 163 -16.47 12.56 4.62
C GLN A 163 -16.58 11.07 4.27
N LEU A 164 -15.48 10.34 4.34
CA LEU A 164 -15.43 8.91 4.16
C LEU A 164 -15.08 8.25 5.51
N PRO A 165 -15.69 7.09 5.83
CA PRO A 165 -15.45 6.38 7.10
C PRO A 165 -14.09 5.68 7.11
N TRP A 166 -13.10 6.25 6.44
CA TRP A 166 -11.75 5.73 6.37
C TRP A 166 -11.00 6.34 7.54
N GLU A 167 -10.55 5.49 8.45
CA GLU A 167 -9.61 5.96 9.46
C GLU A 167 -8.40 6.55 8.74
N GLN A 168 -7.90 7.70 9.22
CA GLN A 168 -6.69 8.37 8.70
C GLN A 168 -5.47 7.43 8.68
N HIS A 169 -5.58 6.28 9.36
CA HIS A 169 -4.65 5.16 9.37
C HIS A 169 -5.39 3.87 8.99
N SER A 170 -5.75 3.69 7.72
CA SER A 170 -6.53 2.52 7.27
C SER A 170 -5.75 1.20 7.26
N PHE A 171 -4.79 0.99 8.18
CA PHE A 171 -3.83 -0.14 8.14
C PHE A 171 -3.46 -0.64 9.52
N TYR A 172 -4.38 -1.34 10.17
CA TYR A 172 -4.02 -2.27 11.24
C TYR A 172 -4.69 -3.60 10.95
N SER A 173 -3.88 -4.65 10.98
CA SER A 173 -4.15 -6.05 10.60
C SER A 173 -4.11 -6.32 9.07
N ALA A 174 -3.46 -7.44 8.73
CA ALA A 174 -3.27 -8.16 7.45
C ALA A 174 -3.27 -7.47 6.06
N GLY A 175 -2.51 -6.37 5.96
CA GLY A 175 -1.95 -5.89 4.71
C GLY A 175 -2.89 -4.91 4.02
N GLY A 176 -2.45 -3.67 3.91
CA GLY A 176 -3.19 -2.69 3.15
C GLY A 176 -2.25 -1.58 2.71
N TYR A 177 -2.45 -1.19 1.47
CA TYR A 177 -1.88 0.00 0.87
C TYR A 177 -3.05 0.96 0.61
N PRO A 178 -2.95 2.30 0.70
CA PRO A 178 -1.74 3.12 0.76
C PRO A 178 -1.57 3.92 2.08
N ALA A 179 -0.36 3.94 2.66
CA ALA A 179 -0.13 4.57 3.96
C ALA A 179 -0.22 6.11 3.89
N LEU A 180 -1.09 6.63 4.75
CA LEU A 180 -1.06 7.96 5.37
C LEU A 180 -1.70 9.16 4.68
N HIS A 181 -1.93 9.19 3.36
CA HIS A 181 -2.54 10.40 2.75
C HIS A 181 -3.62 10.14 1.70
N ASP A 182 -3.40 9.16 0.83
CA ASP A 182 -4.31 8.88 -0.28
C ASP A 182 -4.88 7.47 -0.18
N PRO A 183 -6.18 7.31 0.10
CA PRO A 183 -6.84 6.00 0.24
C PRO A 183 -7.11 5.28 -1.09
N VAL A 184 -7.05 5.99 -2.23
CA VAL A 184 -7.16 5.38 -3.56
C VAL A 184 -6.07 5.88 -4.49
N ALA A 185 -5.67 5.03 -5.44
CA ALA A 185 -4.63 5.34 -6.41
C ALA A 185 -4.95 4.77 -7.80
N ARG A 186 -4.37 5.37 -8.84
CA ARG A 186 -4.46 4.89 -10.22
C ARG A 186 -3.33 3.89 -10.50
N HIS A 187 -3.67 2.76 -11.12
CA HIS A 187 -2.71 1.84 -11.73
C HIS A 187 -3.02 1.65 -13.21
N THR A 188 -2.00 1.77 -14.07
CA THR A 188 -2.15 1.54 -15.51
C THR A 188 -1.73 0.11 -15.85
N ALA A 189 -2.58 -0.60 -16.59
CA ALA A 189 -2.34 -1.98 -17.02
C ALA A 189 -2.76 -2.18 -18.48
N GLU A 190 -2.07 -3.08 -19.18
CA GLU A 190 -2.47 -3.56 -20.49
C GLU A 190 -3.45 -4.74 -20.35
N VAL A 191 -4.65 -4.61 -20.90
CA VAL A 191 -5.70 -5.63 -20.86
C VAL A 191 -6.15 -5.92 -22.29
N ASN A 192 -5.86 -7.14 -22.78
CA ASN A 192 -6.19 -7.56 -24.16
C ASN A 192 -5.67 -6.61 -25.25
N GLY A 193 -4.49 -6.02 -25.05
CA GLY A 193 -3.88 -5.06 -25.98
C GLY A 193 -4.44 -3.64 -25.89
N HIS A 194 -5.22 -3.34 -24.85
CA HIS A 194 -5.70 -2.00 -24.55
C HIS A 194 -5.14 -1.52 -23.21
N THR A 195 -4.61 -0.30 -23.21
CA THR A 195 -4.25 0.39 -21.98
C THR A 195 -5.52 0.72 -21.18
N MET A 196 -5.57 0.25 -19.94
CA MET A 196 -6.64 0.49 -18.98
C MET A 196 -6.07 1.13 -17.71
N HIS A 197 -6.78 2.12 -17.19
CA HIS A 197 -6.44 2.82 -15.96
C HIS A 197 -7.40 2.38 -14.86
N ARG A 198 -6.90 1.60 -13.91
CA ARG A 198 -7.64 1.03 -12.78
C ARG A 198 -7.56 2.00 -11.60
N VAL A 199 -8.66 2.19 -10.88
CA VAL A 199 -8.69 2.94 -9.61
C VAL A 199 -8.79 1.93 -8.48
N ILE A 200 -7.70 1.79 -7.73
CA ILE A 200 -7.51 0.80 -6.67
C ILE A 200 -7.67 1.49 -5.31
N ALA A 201 -8.50 0.89 -4.47
CA ALA A 201 -8.85 1.32 -3.12
C ALA A 201 -8.40 0.26 -2.12
N GLY A 202 -7.11 -0.05 -2.18
CA GLY A 202 -6.46 -0.99 -1.29
C GLY A 202 -6.15 -2.36 -1.87
N VAL A 203 -5.15 -2.97 -1.25
CA VAL A 203 -4.51 -4.21 -1.65
C VAL A 203 -4.19 -5.01 -0.39
N PHE A 204 -4.77 -6.20 -0.24
CA PHE A 204 -4.78 -6.94 1.01
C PHE A 204 -4.16 -8.33 0.90
N LEU A 205 -3.61 -8.84 2.01
CA LEU A 205 -3.20 -10.24 2.15
C LEU A 205 -4.32 -11.10 2.74
N ASP A 206 -5.22 -10.49 3.50
CA ASP A 206 -6.39 -11.14 4.06
C ASP A 206 -7.68 -10.86 3.26
N ALA A 207 -8.47 -11.91 3.08
CA ALA A 207 -9.68 -11.85 2.28
C ALA A 207 -10.85 -11.20 3.04
N ASP A 208 -10.91 -11.35 4.36
CA ASP A 208 -11.93 -10.72 5.22
C ASP A 208 -11.71 -9.22 5.33
N GLU A 209 -10.46 -8.78 5.40
CA GLU A 209 -10.12 -7.35 5.36
C GLU A 209 -10.47 -6.69 4.04
N ALA A 210 -10.16 -7.33 2.91
CA ALA A 210 -10.58 -6.85 1.60
C ALA A 210 -12.12 -6.76 1.50
N ARG A 211 -12.85 -7.73 2.07
CA ARG A 211 -14.32 -7.72 2.14
C ARG A 211 -14.83 -6.58 3.03
N ALA A 212 -14.24 -6.39 4.20
CA ALA A 212 -14.61 -5.32 5.12
C ALA A 212 -14.34 -3.94 4.49
N HIS A 213 -13.20 -3.77 3.82
CA HIS A 213 -12.89 -2.54 3.09
C HIS A 213 -13.91 -2.28 1.98
N ARG A 214 -14.23 -3.30 1.16
CA ARG A 214 -15.28 -3.20 0.15
C ARG A 214 -16.65 -2.84 0.74
N ALA A 215 -17.03 -3.36 1.90
CA ALA A 215 -18.28 -3.00 2.56
C ALA A 215 -18.31 -1.52 2.97
N ARG A 216 -17.21 -1.00 3.54
CA ARG A 216 -17.07 0.44 3.85
C ARG A 216 -17.15 1.32 2.60
N LEU A 217 -16.59 0.88 1.46
CA LEU A 217 -16.75 1.57 0.17
C LEU A 217 -18.21 1.64 -0.26
N ALA A 218 -18.96 0.54 -0.10
CA ALA A 218 -20.37 0.49 -0.46
C ALA A 218 -21.23 1.41 0.43
N GLU A 219 -20.95 1.48 1.74
CA GLU A 219 -21.59 2.42 2.67
C GLU A 219 -21.33 3.89 2.29
N ALA A 220 -20.14 4.18 1.76
CA ALA A 220 -19.76 5.48 1.22
C ALA A 220 -20.31 5.76 -0.20
N GLY A 221 -21.10 4.84 -0.77
CA GLY A 221 -21.73 5.00 -2.08
C GLY A 221 -20.84 4.64 -3.27
N PHE A 222 -19.71 3.96 -3.05
CA PHE A 222 -18.84 3.48 -4.12
C PHE A 222 -19.10 2.01 -4.44
N ALA A 223 -19.41 1.73 -5.71
CA ALA A 223 -19.37 0.38 -6.22
C ALA A 223 -17.91 -0.07 -6.35
N SER A 224 -17.60 -1.29 -5.89
CA SER A 224 -16.27 -1.86 -5.99
C SER A 224 -16.28 -3.38 -6.16
N ALA A 225 -15.19 -3.92 -6.70
CA ALA A 225 -14.94 -5.33 -6.90
C ALA A 225 -13.63 -5.75 -6.21
N ILE A 226 -13.52 -7.03 -5.85
CA ILE A 226 -12.28 -7.62 -5.35
C ILE A 226 -11.67 -8.46 -6.48
N HIS A 227 -10.47 -8.11 -6.90
CA HIS A 227 -9.66 -8.92 -7.79
C HIS A 227 -8.71 -9.78 -6.97
N VAL A 228 -8.59 -11.06 -7.31
CA VAL A 228 -7.72 -12.00 -6.61
C VAL A 228 -6.56 -12.38 -7.52
N GLU A 229 -5.34 -12.13 -7.07
CA GLU A 229 -4.11 -12.48 -7.77
C GLU A 229 -3.29 -13.48 -6.95
N LYS A 230 -2.73 -14.49 -7.60
CA LYS A 230 -1.80 -15.45 -6.99
C LYS A 230 -0.38 -15.13 -7.47
N LEU A 231 0.54 -14.91 -6.54
CA LEU A 231 1.92 -14.47 -6.79
C LEU A 231 2.95 -15.58 -6.57
#